data_AF-A0A7V9KA68-F1
#
_entry.id   AF-A0A7V9KA68-F1
#
_cell.length_a   1.000
_cell.length_b   1.000
_cell.length_c   1.000
_cell.angle_alpha   90.00
_cell.angle_beta   90.00
_cell.angle_gamma   90.00
#
_symmetry.space_group_name_H-M   'P 1'
#
loop_
_entity.id
_entity.type
_entity.pdbx_description
1 polymer ?
#
loop_
_entity_poly.entity_id
_entity_poly.type
_entity_poly.pdbx_seq_one_letter_code
_entity_poly.pdbx_strand_id
1 'polypeptide(L)'
;MMGINQRISLRKFVEDIRRWVDEGRSDEWIASALGTSPSSVQSFRSRNAIYRRGNVSTLNDPQDYAAYEGVLETEGPGVWFDPGIEDDPRWKKRWDNAQRVELRLTPTRIVLVRRNGGARFRTNPEA
;
A
#
# COMPACT_ATOMS: atom_id res chain seq x y z
N MET A 1 -16.05 0.95 -34.66
CA MET A 1 -14.66 1.28 -35.05
C MET A 1 -14.05 2.15 -33.96
N MET A 2 -12.99 1.68 -33.29
CA MET A 2 -12.14 2.45 -32.37
C MET A 2 -10.75 1.86 -32.56
N GLY A 3 -9.85 2.53 -33.26
CA GLY A 3 -9.10 3.66 -32.73
C GLY A 3 -7.67 3.15 -32.53
N ILE A 4 -6.85 3.38 -33.55
CA ILE A 4 -5.50 2.86 -33.75
C ILE A 4 -4.65 3.17 -32.50
N ASN A 5 -4.45 2.18 -31.62
CA ASN A 5 -3.51 2.31 -30.50
C ASN A 5 -2.12 2.50 -31.10
N GLN A 6 -1.67 3.76 -31.24
CA GLN A 6 -0.28 4.04 -31.54
C GLN A 6 0.55 3.32 -30.48
N ARG A 7 1.34 2.34 -30.91
CA ARG A 7 2.29 1.64 -30.04
C ARG A 7 3.43 2.61 -29.74
N ILE A 8 3.18 3.52 -28.80
CA ILE A 8 4.18 4.44 -28.30
C ILE A 8 5.24 3.60 -27.57
N SER A 9 6.50 3.79 -27.94
CA SER A 9 7.60 3.04 -27.33
C SER A 9 7.84 3.56 -25.91
N LEU A 10 7.35 2.82 -24.92
CA LEU A 10 7.52 3.13 -23.50
C LEU A 10 8.99 3.27 -23.07
N ARG A 11 9.93 2.70 -23.84
CA ARG A 11 11.38 2.87 -23.61
C ARG A 11 11.83 4.34 -23.67
N LYS A 12 11.17 5.18 -24.47
CA LYS A 12 11.51 6.61 -24.55
C LYS A 12 11.14 7.38 -23.27
N PHE A 13 10.28 6.80 -22.43
CA PHE A 13 9.70 7.44 -21.25
C PHE A 13 10.15 6.76 -19.95
N VAL A 14 11.25 5.99 -19.95
CA VAL A 14 11.71 5.26 -18.74
C VAL A 14 11.93 6.22 -17.57
N GLU A 15 12.64 7.32 -17.79
CA GLU A 15 12.96 8.28 -16.74
C GLU A 15 11.72 9.03 -16.25
N ASP A 16 10.81 9.38 -17.16
CA ASP A 16 9.52 9.97 -16.80
C ASP A 16 8.66 9.01 -15.97
N ILE A 17 8.56 7.74 -16.39
CA ILE A 17 7.84 6.71 -15.65
C ILE A 17 8.49 6.47 -14.28
N ARG A 18 9.83 6.47 -14.18
CA ARG A 18 10.53 6.36 -12.88
C ARG A 18 10.18 7.54 -11.98
N ARG A 19 10.28 8.77 -12.49
CA ARG A 19 9.93 10.00 -11.78
C ARG A 19 8.49 9.97 -11.30
N TRP A 20 7.52 9.70 -12.18
CA TRP A 20 6.11 9.67 -11.83
C TRP A 20 5.76 8.56 -10.83
N VAL A 21 6.43 7.41 -10.92
CA VAL A 21 6.28 6.33 -9.93
C VAL A 21 6.85 6.73 -8.58
N ASP A 22 7.95 7.48 -8.54
CA ASP A 22 8.55 8.01 -7.31
C ASP A 22 7.68 9.13 -6.69
N GLU A 23 7.05 9.96 -7.53
CA GLU A 23 6.04 10.96 -7.17
C GLU A 23 4.68 10.34 -6.74
N GLY A 24 4.53 9.01 -6.84
CA GLY A 24 3.32 8.30 -6.39
C GLY A 24 2.17 8.24 -7.39
N ARG A 25 2.36 8.62 -8.66
CA ARG A 25 1.33 8.53 -9.71
C ARG A 25 0.91 7.08 -9.97
N SER A 26 -0.38 6.88 -10.27
CA SER A 26 -0.95 5.56 -10.57
C SER A 26 -0.65 5.10 -12.00
N ASP A 27 -0.82 3.80 -12.26
CA ASP A 27 -0.56 3.25 -13.59
C ASP A 27 -1.64 3.70 -14.59
N GLU A 28 -2.86 3.98 -14.09
CA GLU A 28 -3.96 4.59 -14.84
C GLU A 28 -3.62 6.00 -15.30
N TRP A 29 -3.04 6.82 -14.40
CA TRP A 29 -2.62 8.18 -14.74
C TRP A 29 -1.47 8.17 -15.76
N ILE A 30 -0.45 7.34 -15.53
CA ILE A 30 0.69 7.20 -16.44
C ILE A 30 0.23 6.70 -17.82
N ALA A 31 -0.72 5.75 -17.84
CA ALA A 31 -1.29 5.23 -19.07
C ALA A 31 -2.04 6.30 -19.86
N SER A 32 -2.84 7.12 -19.18
CA SER A 32 -3.53 8.26 -19.79
C SER A 32 -2.55 9.29 -20.35
N ALA A 33 -1.51 9.65 -19.59
CA ALA A 33 -0.50 10.62 -20.00
C ALA A 33 0.33 10.16 -21.22
N LEU A 34 0.60 8.86 -21.31
CA LEU A 34 1.38 8.26 -22.41
C LEU A 34 0.53 7.70 -23.55
N GLY A 35 -0.80 7.85 -23.50
CA GLY A 35 -1.69 7.28 -24.52
C GLY A 35 -1.58 5.76 -24.65
N THR A 36 -1.45 5.04 -23.53
CA THR A 36 -1.29 3.57 -23.49
C THR A 36 -2.28 2.92 -22.51
N SER A 37 -2.15 1.61 -22.30
CA SER A 37 -2.96 0.88 -21.31
C SER A 37 -2.25 0.75 -19.95
N PRO A 38 -2.98 0.72 -18.81
CA PRO A 38 -2.40 0.50 -17.49
C PRO A 38 -1.61 -0.82 -17.40
N SER A 39 -2.11 -1.87 -18.07
CA SER A 39 -1.42 -3.17 -18.18
C SER A 39 -0.08 -3.10 -18.89
N SER A 40 0.06 -2.22 -19.89
CA SER A 40 1.32 -1.99 -20.60
C SER A 40 2.32 -1.25 -19.71
N VAL A 41 1.85 -0.25 -18.95
CA VAL A 41 2.66 0.48 -17.95
C VAL A 41 3.14 -0.46 -16.85
N GLN A 42 2.24 -1.25 -16.26
CA GLN A 42 2.58 -2.23 -15.22
C GLN A 42 3.61 -3.26 -15.72
N SER A 43 3.35 -3.85 -16.89
CA SER A 43 4.25 -4.81 -17.52
C SER A 43 5.62 -4.21 -17.81
N PHE A 44 5.64 -2.95 -18.24
CA PHE A 44 6.88 -2.22 -18.49
C PHE A 44 7.65 -1.94 -17.21
N ARG A 45 6.98 -1.47 -16.16
CA ARG A 45 7.57 -1.23 -14.85
C ARG A 45 8.20 -2.50 -14.26
N SER A 46 7.48 -3.62 -14.31
CA SER A 46 7.97 -4.93 -13.87
C SER A 46 9.25 -5.34 -14.60
N ARG A 47 9.25 -5.25 -15.94
CA ARG A 47 10.41 -5.59 -16.79
C ARG A 47 11.62 -4.69 -16.59
N ASN A 48 11.45 -3.46 -16.08
CA ASN A 48 12.53 -2.49 -15.88
C ASN A 48 12.87 -2.26 -14.41
N ALA A 49 12.38 -3.13 -13.51
CA ALA A 49 12.57 -3.00 -12.06
C ALA A 49 12.15 -1.62 -11.50
N ILE A 50 11.08 -1.04 -12.04
CA ILE A 50 10.52 0.25 -11.59
C ILE A 50 9.44 -0.02 -10.55
N TYR A 51 9.88 -0.24 -9.32
CA TYR A 51 9.00 -0.46 -8.19
C TYR A 51 8.57 0.87 -7.58
N ARG A 52 7.30 0.96 -7.18
CA ARG A 52 6.81 2.11 -6.43
C ARG A 52 7.42 2.02 -5.03
N ARG A 53 8.43 2.85 -4.73
CA ARG A 53 9.07 2.91 -3.39
C ARG A 53 8.06 3.19 -2.27
N GLY A 54 6.89 3.71 -2.62
CA GLY A 54 5.86 4.14 -1.69
C GLY A 54 4.60 3.29 -1.59
N ASN A 55 4.56 2.02 -2.03
CA ASN A 55 3.38 1.21 -1.68
C ASN A 55 3.48 0.74 -0.22
N VAL A 56 3.31 1.66 0.73
CA VAL A 56 2.27 1.64 1.78
C VAL A 56 2.12 3.10 2.28
N SER A 57 1.57 3.98 1.45
CA SER A 57 0.46 4.80 1.94
C SER A 57 -0.72 4.42 1.08
N THR A 58 -1.51 3.48 1.60
CA THR A 58 -2.86 3.17 1.11
C THR A 58 -3.85 4.31 1.46
N LEU A 59 -3.34 5.51 1.74
CA LEU A 59 -4.05 6.64 2.32
C LEU A 59 -3.89 7.89 1.42
N ASN A 60 -3.83 7.70 0.10
CA ASN A 60 -3.63 8.82 -0.84
C ASN A 60 -4.94 9.54 -1.17
N ASP A 61 -6.07 8.84 -1.13
CA ASP A 61 -7.39 9.45 -1.27
C ASP A 61 -8.00 9.60 0.13
N PRO A 62 -8.33 10.83 0.57
CA PRO A 62 -9.09 11.06 1.81
C PRO A 62 -10.40 10.27 1.90
N GLN A 63 -10.96 9.80 0.78
CA GLN A 63 -12.11 8.90 0.77
C GLN A 63 -11.76 7.45 1.12
N ASP A 64 -10.53 7.02 0.85
CA ASP A 64 -10.08 5.65 1.08
C ASP A 64 -9.71 5.39 2.55
N TYR A 65 -9.52 6.44 3.36
CA TYR A 65 -9.18 6.32 4.77
C TYR A 65 -10.03 7.19 5.70
N ALA A 66 -10.16 6.77 6.95
CA ALA A 66 -10.54 7.64 8.05
C ALA A 66 -9.37 7.64 9.04
N ALA A 67 -9.11 8.79 9.64
CA ALA A 67 -8.14 8.93 10.71
C ALA A 67 -8.86 8.73 12.05
N TYR A 68 -8.28 7.89 12.89
CA TYR A 68 -8.72 7.65 14.26
C TYR A 68 -7.57 8.03 15.18
N GLU A 69 -7.88 8.57 16.36
CA GLU A 69 -6.85 8.89 17.34
C GLU A 69 -6.17 7.59 17.81
N GLY A 70 -4.84 7.63 17.87
CA GLY A 70 -4.01 6.55 18.39
C GLY A 70 -3.29 7.02 19.64
N VAL A 71 -3.52 6.35 20.76
CA VAL A 71 -2.87 6.67 22.05
C VAL A 71 -1.80 5.63 22.34
N LEU A 72 -0.55 6.09 22.49
CA LEU A 72 0.53 5.29 23.05
C LEU A 72 0.48 5.46 24.57
N GLU A 73 0.30 4.36 25.30
CA GLU A 73 0.40 4.43 26.76
C GLU A 73 1.83 4.80 27.16
N THR A 74 1.95 5.79 28.03
CA THR A 74 3.26 6.25 28.52
C THR A 74 3.88 5.29 29.54
N GLU A 75 3.05 4.55 30.27
CA GLU A 75 3.47 3.65 31.37
C GLU A 75 3.23 2.17 31.06
N GLY A 76 2.63 1.86 29.90
CA GLY A 76 2.25 0.50 29.51
C GLY A 76 2.69 0.14 28.09
N PRO A 77 2.69 -1.15 27.72
CA PRO A 77 3.08 -1.60 26.38
C PRO A 77 1.97 -1.39 25.32
N GLY A 78 0.87 -0.71 25.69
CA GLY A 78 -0.36 -0.64 24.90
C GLY A 78 -0.37 0.45 23.83
N VAL A 79 -1.00 0.13 22.70
CA VAL A 79 -1.48 1.10 21.71
C VAL A 79 -2.99 0.98 21.66
N TRP A 80 -3.69 2.09 21.86
CA TRP A 80 -5.14 2.16 21.78
C TRP A 80 -5.55 2.98 20.57
N PHE A 81 -6.68 2.62 19.99
CA PHE A 81 -7.34 3.40 18.95
C PHE A 81 -8.68 3.92 19.48
N ASP A 82 -9.15 5.03 18.93
CA ASP A 82 -10.50 5.52 19.16
C ASP A 82 -11.53 4.37 18.97
N PRO A 83 -12.39 4.09 19.99
CA PRO A 83 -13.40 3.05 19.90
C PRO A 83 -14.34 3.18 18.69
N GLY A 84 -14.54 4.39 18.17
CA GLY A 84 -15.35 4.64 16.97
C GLY A 84 -14.85 3.91 15.72
N ILE A 85 -13.60 3.43 15.70
CA ILE A 85 -13.09 2.57 14.63
C ILE A 85 -13.91 1.28 14.47
N GLU A 86 -14.53 0.80 15.54
CA GLU A 86 -15.36 -0.42 15.53
C GLU A 86 -16.54 -0.28 14.58
N ASP A 87 -17.06 0.94 14.38
CA ASP A 87 -18.19 1.20 13.49
C ASP A 87 -17.82 1.32 12.02
N ASP A 88 -16.54 1.47 11.69
CA ASP A 88 -16.07 1.60 10.32
C ASP A 88 -16.34 0.32 9.52
N PRO A 89 -17.08 0.38 8.39
CA PRO A 89 -17.33 -0.80 7.55
C PRO A 89 -16.05 -1.48 7.05
N ARG A 90 -14.95 -0.73 6.86
CA ARG A 90 -13.65 -1.26 6.45
C ARG A 90 -13.00 -2.07 7.58
N TRP A 91 -13.16 -1.60 8.82
CA TRP A 91 -12.75 -2.33 10.02
C TRP A 91 -13.56 -3.61 10.18
N LYS A 92 -14.90 -3.51 10.21
CA LYS A 92 -15.82 -4.66 10.32
C LYS A 92 -15.52 -5.74 9.28
N LYS A 93 -15.25 -5.35 8.04
CA LYS A 93 -14.95 -6.29 6.94
C LYS A 93 -13.66 -7.10 7.11
N ARG A 94 -12.63 -6.54 7.75
CA ARG A 94 -11.27 -7.15 7.75
C ARG A 94 -10.73 -7.53 9.13
N TRP A 95 -11.17 -6.81 10.16
CA TRP A 95 -10.57 -6.81 11.50
C TRP A 95 -11.51 -7.25 12.62
N ASP A 96 -12.83 -7.28 12.40
CA ASP A 96 -13.86 -7.65 13.40
C ASP A 96 -13.57 -8.97 14.14
N ASN A 97 -12.93 -9.92 13.46
CA ASN A 97 -12.60 -11.23 14.00
C ASN A 97 -11.08 -11.43 14.22
N ALA A 98 -10.33 -10.34 14.34
CA ALA A 98 -8.88 -10.39 14.58
C ALA A 98 -8.59 -10.67 16.06
N GLN A 99 -8.23 -11.92 16.37
CA GLN A 99 -7.85 -12.31 17.73
C GLN A 99 -6.40 -11.98 18.08
N ARG A 100 -5.53 -11.85 17.06
CA ARG A 100 -4.11 -11.57 17.22
C ARG A 100 -3.60 -10.71 16.07
N VAL A 101 -2.66 -9.84 16.38
CA VAL A 101 -1.94 -9.01 15.41
C VAL A 101 -0.44 -9.24 15.60
N GLU A 102 0.30 -9.38 14.51
CA GLU A 102 1.76 -9.36 14.50
C GLU A 102 2.22 -7.97 14.07
N LEU A 103 3.05 -7.34 14.89
CA LEU A 103 3.71 -6.08 14.56
C LEU A 103 5.04 -6.39 13.87
N ARG A 104 5.24 -5.79 12.69
CA ARG A 104 6.51 -5.81 11.98
C ARG A 104 7.05 -4.40 11.90
N LEU A 105 8.26 -4.22 12.41
CA LEU A 105 8.99 -2.96 12.36
C LEU A 105 10.05 -3.03 11.26
N THR A 106 10.07 -2.02 10.40
CA THR A 106 11.16 -1.76 9.44
C THR A 106 11.75 -0.37 9.72
N PRO A 107 12.89 0.00 9.13
CA PRO A 107 13.46 1.33 9.31
C PRO A 107 12.54 2.49 8.91
N THR A 108 11.47 2.21 8.13
CA THR A 108 10.60 3.26 7.58
C THR A 108 9.12 3.03 7.86
N ARG A 109 8.72 1.88 8.41
CA ARG A 109 7.30 1.51 8.55
C ARG A 109 7.04 0.62 9.76
N ILE A 110 5.85 0.80 10.32
CA ILE A 110 5.20 -0.16 11.21
C ILE A 110 4.08 -0.83 10.42
N VAL A 111 4.05 -2.16 10.41
CA VAL A 111 3.03 -2.94 9.71
C VAL A 111 2.34 -3.86 10.70
N LEU A 112 1.02 -3.73 10.80
CA LEU A 112 0.16 -4.62 11.58
C LEU A 112 -0.42 -5.70 10.68
N VAL A 113 -0.15 -6.96 11.01
CA VAL A 113 -0.62 -8.12 10.25
C VAL A 113 -1.58 -8.94 11.12
N ARG A 114 -2.83 -9.05 10.68
CA ARG A 114 -3.81 -9.94 11.33
C ARG A 114 -3.34 -11.40 11.28
N ARG A 115 -3.42 -12.11 12.40
CA ARG A 115 -3.15 -13.55 12.51
C ARG A 115 -4.43 -14.25 12.97
N ASN A 116 -5.01 -15.07 12.09
CA ASN A 116 -6.11 -15.97 12.41
C ASN A 116 -5.53 -17.37 12.64
N GLY A 117 -5.67 -17.91 13.85
CA GLY A 117 -5.22 -19.27 14.17
C GLY A 117 -3.80 -19.39 14.73
N GLY A 118 -3.59 -20.46 15.52
CA GLY A 118 -2.57 -20.67 16.55
C GLY A 118 -1.09 -20.78 16.14
N ALA A 119 -0.61 -20.00 15.17
CA ALA A 119 0.82 -19.86 14.95
C ALA A 119 1.43 -19.07 16.13
N ARG A 120 2.20 -19.77 16.99
CA ARG A 120 3.01 -19.16 18.04
C ARG A 120 4.07 -18.27 17.40
N PHE A 121 4.29 -17.10 18.02
CA PHE A 121 5.34 -16.16 17.64
C PHE A 121 6.67 -16.93 17.59
N ARG A 122 7.26 -17.10 16.40
CA ARG A 122 8.67 -17.52 16.32
C ARG A 122 9.49 -16.27 16.59
N THR A 123 9.78 -16.02 17.86
CA THR A 123 10.92 -15.15 18.22
C THR A 123 12.14 -15.85 17.65
N ASN A 124 12.76 -15.30 16.60
CA ASN A 124 14.06 -15.77 16.17
C ASN A 124 15.05 -15.32 17.24
N PRO A 125 15.59 -16.21 18.09
CA PRO A 125 16.53 -15.83 19.12
C PRO A 125 17.92 -15.96 18.51
N GLU A 126 18.32 -14.99 17.68
CA GLU A 126 19.72 -14.74 17.32
C GLU A 126 19.78 -13.55 16.33
N ALA A 127 20.16 -12.40 16.87
CA ALA A 127 20.80 -11.28 16.19
C ALA A 127 21.60 -10.50 17.22
#